data_AF-A0A519SCF9-F1
#
_entry.id   AF-A0A519SCF9-F1
#
_cell.length_a   1.000
_cell.length_b   1.000
_cell.length_c   1.000
_cell.angle_alpha   90.00
_cell.angle_beta   90.00
_cell.angle_gamma   90.00
#
_symmetry.space_group_name_H-M   'P 1'
#
loop_
_entity.id
_entity.type
_entity.pdbx_description
1 polymer ?
#
loop_
_entity_poly.entity_id
_entity_poly.type
_entity_poly.pdbx_seq_one_letter_code
_entity_poly.pdbx_strand_id
1 'polypeptide(L)'
;FFNAFNRVLYPLLSTAIDDVKLRRVYSQLIRIIVFIVTPFLLFLAIIAEPFFRSLLTEKWLPAVPYFQLLILSGIFYPIQNYNQNICNIKGRSDIVLKLSSMNNLLLIIGAASCIWYGIYGLLISLVVVNFLTALVTSYFSGRLINYKLANQMSDIVPILVLNFAIGLSLLIVHNLLISRYPDNYQILIIAIIHVISYFGIAILFRMTVVRDLVELMKKR
;
A
#
# COMPACT_ATOMS: atom_id res chain seq x y z
N PHE A 1 8.77 6.80 6.80
CA PHE A 1 8.85 5.34 6.62
C PHE A 1 9.36 4.95 5.22
N PHE A 2 8.70 5.37 4.13
CA PHE A 2 9.10 5.02 2.75
C PHE A 2 10.54 5.41 2.35
N ASN A 3 11.04 6.56 2.82
CA ASN A 3 12.39 7.03 2.49
C ASN A 3 13.51 6.15 3.07
N ALA A 4 13.29 5.48 4.21
CA ALA A 4 14.27 4.58 4.81
C ALA A 4 14.39 3.28 4.01
N PHE A 5 13.25 2.73 3.55
CA PHE A 5 13.23 1.56 2.67
C PHE A 5 13.89 1.86 1.32
N ASN A 6 13.60 3.01 0.70
CA ASN A 6 14.26 3.41 -0.54
C ASN A 6 15.79 3.45 -0.42
N ARG A 7 16.35 3.92 0.71
CA ARG A 7 17.82 3.98 0.92
C ARG A 7 18.49 2.61 1.01
N VAL A 8 17.81 1.60 1.54
CA VAL A 8 18.36 0.23 1.68
C VAL A 8 18.12 -0.61 0.43
N LEU A 9 17.05 -0.32 -0.31
CA LEU A 9 16.60 -1.13 -1.45
C LEU A 9 17.13 -0.65 -2.81
N TYR A 10 17.41 0.64 -2.95
CA TYR A 10 17.99 1.19 -4.20
C TYR A 10 19.33 0.53 -4.57
N PRO A 11 20.26 0.26 -3.62
CA PRO A 11 21.49 -0.48 -3.91
C PRO A 11 21.26 -1.93 -4.40
N LEU A 12 20.20 -2.59 -3.92
CA LEU A 12 19.84 -3.94 -4.38
C LEU A 12 19.31 -3.94 -5.82
N LEU A 13 18.63 -2.86 -6.23
CA LEU A 13 18.17 -2.69 -7.61
C LEU A 13 19.30 -2.27 -8.55
N SER A 14 20.22 -1.40 -8.11
CA SER A 14 21.33 -0.92 -8.94
C SER A 14 22.44 -1.95 -9.17
N THR A 15 22.51 -3.00 -8.35
CA THR A 15 23.43 -4.14 -8.54
C THR A 15 22.90 -5.22 -9.49
N ALA A 16 21.70 -5.02 -10.04
CA ALA A 16 21.13 -5.88 -11.07
C ALA A 16 21.68 -5.48 -12.44
N ILE A 17 22.56 -6.32 -12.98
CA ILE A 17 23.27 -6.09 -14.25
C ILE A 17 22.35 -6.37 -15.45
N ASP A 18 21.41 -7.31 -15.32
CA ASP A 18 20.52 -7.76 -16.39
C ASP A 18 19.02 -7.65 -16.03
N ASP A 19 18.17 -7.74 -17.05
CA ASP A 19 16.71 -7.63 -16.94
C ASP A 19 16.08 -8.72 -16.07
N VAL A 20 16.65 -9.93 -16.10
CA VAL A 20 16.12 -11.10 -15.39
C VAL A 20 16.31 -10.95 -13.90
N LYS A 21 17.52 -10.57 -13.47
CA LYS A 21 17.88 -10.27 -12.09
C LYS A 21 17.13 -9.04 -11.61
N LEU A 22 17.01 -7.99 -12.43
CA LEU A 22 16.26 -6.78 -12.08
C LEU A 22 14.78 -7.10 -11.85
N ARG A 23 14.16 -7.90 -12.73
CA ARG A 23 12.79 -8.39 -12.54
C ARG A 23 12.64 -9.19 -11.25
N ARG A 24 13.55 -10.13 -10.97
CA ARG A 24 13.50 -10.96 -9.76
C ARG A 24 13.58 -10.09 -8.51
N VAL A 25 14.57 -9.18 -8.44
CA VAL A 25 14.74 -8.28 -7.30
C VAL A 25 13.50 -7.38 -7.17
N TYR A 26 13.03 -6.76 -8.25
CA TYR A 26 11.85 -5.91 -8.21
C TYR A 26 10.59 -6.64 -7.71
N SER A 27 10.33 -7.85 -8.23
CA SER A 27 9.22 -8.71 -7.83
C SER A 27 9.30 -9.10 -6.35
N GLN A 28 10.50 -9.40 -5.84
CA GLN A 28 10.75 -9.63 -4.41
C GLN A 28 10.44 -8.38 -3.58
N LEU A 29 10.92 -7.21 -4.02
CA LEU A 29 10.74 -5.96 -3.29
C LEU A 29 9.27 -5.57 -3.19
N ILE A 30 8.55 -5.56 -4.31
CA ILE A 30 7.15 -5.12 -4.32
C ILE A 30 6.29 -6.00 -3.41
N ARG A 31 6.53 -7.31 -3.38
CA ARG A 31 5.86 -8.24 -2.44
C ARG A 31 6.15 -7.87 -1.00
N ILE A 32 7.41 -7.65 -0.63
CA ILE A 32 7.81 -7.28 0.74
C ILE A 32 7.15 -5.95 1.15
N ILE A 33 7.16 -4.95 0.28
CA ILE A 33 6.63 -3.62 0.59
C ILE A 33 5.12 -3.66 0.78
N VAL A 34 4.39 -4.30 -0.13
CA VAL A 34 2.93 -4.47 0.01
C VAL A 34 2.62 -5.28 1.28
N PHE A 35 3.41 -6.32 1.56
CA PHE A 35 3.26 -7.13 2.76
C PHE A 35 3.54 -6.38 4.07
N ILE A 36 4.30 -5.29 4.07
CA ILE A 36 4.55 -4.51 5.29
C ILE A 36 3.58 -3.33 5.39
N VAL A 37 3.34 -2.64 4.28
CA VAL A 37 2.62 -1.36 4.27
C VAL A 37 1.11 -1.56 4.31
N THR A 38 0.58 -2.51 3.52
CA THR A 38 -0.87 -2.74 3.45
C THR A 38 -1.49 -3.15 4.78
N PRO A 39 -0.97 -4.12 5.56
CA PRO A 39 -1.56 -4.47 6.87
C PRO A 39 -1.56 -3.29 7.83
N PHE A 40 -0.47 -2.52 7.87
CA PHE A 40 -0.37 -1.35 8.73
C PHE A 40 -1.42 -0.28 8.39
N LEU A 41 -1.58 0.01 7.10
CA LEU A 41 -2.58 0.95 6.60
C LEU A 41 -4.00 0.46 6.93
N LEU A 42 -4.28 -0.82 6.66
CA LEU A 42 -5.58 -1.42 6.93
C LEU A 42 -5.92 -1.43 8.42
N PHE A 43 -4.95 -1.75 9.29
CA PHE A 43 -5.10 -1.65 10.74
C PHE A 43 -5.51 -0.24 11.16
N LEU A 44 -4.80 0.79 10.68
CA LEU A 44 -5.13 2.19 10.97
C LEU A 44 -6.54 2.57 10.49
N ALA A 45 -7.00 2.06 9.35
CA ALA A 45 -8.35 2.35 8.86
C ALA A 45 -9.43 1.76 9.77
N ILE A 46 -9.18 0.58 10.34
CA ILE A 46 -10.12 -0.13 11.22
C ILE A 46 -10.18 0.54 12.59
N ILE A 47 -9.03 0.92 13.16
CA ILE A 47 -8.99 1.59 14.47
C ILE A 47 -9.20 3.10 14.37
N ALA A 48 -9.59 3.64 13.22
CA ALA A 48 -9.62 5.08 12.98
C ALA A 48 -10.51 5.82 13.99
N GLU A 49 -11.69 5.30 14.33
CA GLU A 49 -12.58 5.92 15.32
C GLU A 49 -11.96 6.02 16.73
N PRO A 50 -11.55 4.91 17.39
CA PRO A 50 -10.92 4.98 18.71
C PRO A 50 -9.58 5.72 18.66
N PHE A 51 -8.86 5.66 17.53
CA PHE A 51 -7.62 6.42 17.33
C PHE A 51 -7.86 7.93 17.35
N PHE A 52 -8.86 8.42 16.60
CA PHE A 52 -9.22 9.84 16.58
C PHE A 52 -9.80 10.28 17.92
N ARG A 53 -10.65 9.48 18.55
CA ARG A 53 -11.23 9.80 19.85
C ARG A 53 -10.17 9.91 20.95
N SER A 54 -9.24 8.97 20.99
CA SER A 54 -8.15 8.94 21.98
C SER A 54 -7.12 10.06 21.76
N LEU A 55 -6.79 10.41 20.51
CA LEU A 55 -5.69 11.34 20.22
C LEU A 55 -6.16 12.78 19.99
N LEU A 56 -7.31 12.96 19.35
CA LEU A 56 -7.81 14.25 18.86
C LEU A 56 -9.13 14.67 19.51
N THR A 57 -9.80 13.80 20.28
CA THR A 57 -11.15 13.96 20.87
C THR A 57 -12.31 13.73 19.89
N GLU A 58 -13.53 13.56 20.42
CA GLU A 58 -14.76 13.27 19.65
C GLU A 58 -15.10 14.32 18.60
N LYS A 59 -14.65 15.58 18.79
CA LYS A 59 -14.88 16.67 17.83
C LYS A 59 -14.34 16.36 16.43
N TRP A 60 -13.36 15.48 16.32
CA TRP A 60 -12.71 15.13 15.06
C TRP A 60 -13.22 13.83 14.42
N LEU A 61 -14.22 13.17 15.01
CA LEU A 61 -14.84 11.98 14.42
C LEU A 61 -15.38 12.21 12.99
N PRO A 62 -15.91 13.39 12.60
CA PRO A 62 -16.29 13.64 11.21
C PRO A 62 -15.13 13.53 10.21
N ALA A 63 -13.87 13.57 10.65
CA ALA A 63 -12.70 13.39 9.79
C ALA A 63 -12.28 11.92 9.59
N VAL A 64 -12.86 10.98 10.34
CA VAL A 64 -12.55 9.55 10.22
C VAL A 64 -12.82 9.00 8.81
N PRO A 65 -13.96 9.28 8.15
CA PRO A 65 -14.18 8.83 6.78
C PRO A 65 -13.15 9.40 5.79
N TYR A 66 -12.70 10.64 6.01
CA TYR A 66 -11.66 11.25 5.18
C TYR A 66 -10.33 10.54 5.35
N PHE A 67 -9.96 10.23 6.59
CA PHE A 67 -8.76 9.47 6.91
C PHE A 67 -8.78 8.07 6.28
N GLN A 68 -9.92 7.37 6.32
CA GLN A 68 -10.06 6.05 5.69
C GLN A 68 -9.89 6.12 4.16
N LEU A 69 -10.45 7.13 3.49
CA LEU A 69 -10.23 7.34 2.05
C LEU A 69 -8.77 7.65 1.71
N LEU A 70 -8.10 8.45 2.55
CA LEU A 70 -6.68 8.75 2.39
C LEU A 70 -5.80 7.50 2.58
N ILE A 71 -6.13 6.64 3.54
CA ILE A 71 -5.45 5.35 3.73
C ILE A 71 -5.61 4.48 2.49
N LEU A 72 -6.83 4.35 1.97
CA LEU A 72 -7.11 3.55 0.78
C LEU A 72 -6.29 4.04 -0.41
N SER A 73 -6.21 5.36 -0.59
CA SER A 73 -5.36 5.99 -1.58
C SER A 73 -3.87 5.70 -1.37
N GLY A 74 -3.42 5.71 -0.11
CA GLY A 74 -2.02 5.47 0.29
C GLY A 74 -1.50 4.08 -0.04
N ILE A 75 -2.37 3.07 -0.20
CA ILE A 75 -1.97 1.70 -0.58
C ILE A 75 -1.31 1.67 -1.97
N PHE A 76 -1.75 2.52 -2.90
CA PHE A 76 -1.24 2.56 -4.27
C PHE A 76 0.09 3.31 -4.43
N TYR A 77 0.40 4.19 -3.48
CA TYR A 77 1.60 5.03 -3.51
C TYR A 77 2.93 4.26 -3.62
N PRO A 78 3.21 3.21 -2.81
CA PRO A 78 4.42 2.42 -2.99
C PRO A 78 4.48 1.79 -4.38
N ILE A 79 3.37 1.23 -4.88
CA ILE A 79 3.35 0.57 -6.19
C ILE A 79 3.80 1.55 -7.28
N GLN A 80 3.29 2.78 -7.26
CA GLN A 80 3.71 3.82 -8.19
C GLN A 80 5.21 4.16 -8.05
N ASN A 81 5.68 4.48 -6.85
CA ASN A 81 7.06 4.93 -6.63
C ASN A 81 8.10 3.87 -7.05
N TYR A 82 7.89 2.61 -6.69
CA TYR A 82 8.83 1.55 -7.04
C TYR A 82 8.83 1.26 -8.55
N ASN A 83 7.68 1.40 -9.22
CA ASN A 83 7.62 1.31 -10.67
C ASN A 83 8.34 2.47 -11.38
N GLN A 84 8.23 3.69 -10.87
CA GLN A 84 8.99 4.84 -11.40
C GLN A 84 10.50 4.65 -11.22
N ASN A 85 10.94 4.04 -10.11
CA ASN A 85 12.36 3.71 -9.92
C ASN A 85 12.90 2.76 -10.99
N ILE A 86 12.10 1.80 -11.48
CA ILE A 86 12.51 0.93 -12.59
C ILE A 86 12.73 1.74 -13.88
N CYS A 87 11.84 2.68 -14.19
CA CYS A 87 12.02 3.57 -15.33
C CYS A 87 13.31 4.39 -15.19
N ASN A 88 13.60 4.92 -13.99
CA ASN A 88 14.82 5.68 -13.72
C ASN A 88 16.09 4.82 -13.90
N ILE A 89 16.11 3.60 -13.36
CA ILE A 89 17.25 2.67 -13.50
C ILE A 89 17.50 2.31 -14.97
N LYS A 90 16.44 2.23 -15.77
CA LYS A 90 16.51 1.98 -17.22
C LYS A 90 16.82 3.23 -18.05
N GLY A 91 17.10 4.37 -17.42
CA GLY A 91 17.37 5.64 -18.12
C GLY A 91 16.15 6.21 -18.85
N ARG A 92 14.94 5.75 -18.53
CA ARG A 92 13.67 6.18 -19.15
C ARG A 92 12.99 7.28 -18.33
N SER A 93 13.72 8.36 -18.06
CA SER A 93 13.19 9.55 -17.39
C SER A 93 12.09 10.23 -18.22
N ASP A 94 12.10 10.05 -19.54
CA ASP A 94 11.04 10.47 -20.46
C ASP A 94 9.66 9.88 -20.07
N ILE A 95 9.63 8.60 -19.70
CA ILE A 95 8.41 7.92 -19.25
C ILE A 95 7.97 8.48 -17.89
N VAL A 96 8.91 8.66 -16.95
CA VAL A 96 8.61 9.19 -15.62
C VAL A 96 8.03 10.60 -15.69
N LEU A 97 8.58 11.45 -16.57
CA LEU A 97 8.08 12.80 -16.81
C LEU A 97 6.64 12.75 -17.35
N LYS A 98 6.39 11.97 -18.40
CA LYS A 98 5.05 11.82 -19.00
C LYS A 98 4.03 11.30 -17.99
N LEU A 99 4.39 10.30 -17.19
CA LEU A 99 3.52 9.73 -16.16
C LEU A 99 3.23 10.73 -15.03
N SER A 100 4.25 11.47 -14.60
CA SER A 100 4.07 12.51 -13.58
C SER A 100 3.19 13.65 -14.07
N SER A 101 3.37 14.11 -15.32
CA SER A 101 2.50 15.11 -15.94
C SER A 101 1.05 14.61 -16.07
N MET A 102 0.84 13.38 -16.54
CA MET A 102 -0.49 12.76 -16.59
C MET A 102 -1.13 12.70 -15.20
N ASN A 103 -0.39 12.24 -14.19
CA ASN A 103 -0.89 12.15 -12.82
C ASN A 103 -1.29 13.53 -12.27
N ASN A 104 -0.47 14.56 -12.50
CA ASN A 104 -0.77 15.91 -12.07
C ASN A 104 -2.03 16.46 -12.75
N LEU A 105 -2.22 16.21 -14.05
CA LEU A 105 -3.45 16.58 -14.76
C LEU A 105 -4.68 15.87 -14.20
N LEU A 106 -4.57 14.56 -13.96
CA LEU A 106 -5.65 13.78 -13.35
C LEU A 106 -5.98 14.27 -11.94
N LEU A 107 -5.00 14.67 -11.14
CA LEU A 107 -5.20 15.27 -9.81
C LEU A 107 -5.89 16.63 -9.90
N ILE A 108 -5.54 17.48 -10.88
CA ILE A 108 -6.20 18.77 -11.09
C ILE A 108 -7.66 18.57 -11.50
N ILE A 109 -7.94 17.65 -12.43
CA ILE A 109 -9.29 17.31 -12.86
C ILE A 109 -10.09 16.70 -11.69
N GLY A 110 -9.46 15.80 -10.94
CA GLY A 110 -10.03 15.22 -9.72
C GLY A 110 -10.35 16.29 -8.69
N ALA A 111 -9.47 17.26 -8.48
CA ALA A 111 -9.69 18.37 -7.56
C ALA A 111 -10.88 19.24 -7.94
N ALA A 112 -11.18 19.39 -9.24
CA ALA A 112 -12.38 20.09 -9.69
C ALA A 112 -13.68 19.41 -9.25
N SER A 113 -13.68 18.10 -8.98
CA SER A 113 -14.84 17.40 -8.41
C SER A 113 -15.26 17.91 -7.02
N CYS A 114 -14.34 18.60 -6.32
CA CYS A 114 -14.61 19.25 -5.04
C CYS A 114 -15.71 20.31 -5.14
N ILE A 115 -15.84 20.97 -6.29
CA ILE A 115 -16.83 22.03 -6.52
C ILE A 115 -18.26 21.47 -6.39
N TRP A 116 -18.49 20.22 -6.82
CA TRP A 116 -19.82 19.61 -6.90
C TRP A 116 -20.10 18.67 -5.72
N TYR A 117 -19.08 17.93 -5.27
CA TYR A 117 -19.22 16.86 -4.27
C TYR A 117 -18.47 17.16 -2.96
N GLY A 118 -17.96 18.38 -2.81
CA GLY A 118 -17.16 18.80 -1.65
C GLY A 118 -15.90 17.94 -1.45
N ILE A 119 -15.47 17.82 -0.20
CA ILE A 119 -14.27 17.07 0.17
C ILE A 119 -14.34 15.58 -0.21
N TYR A 120 -15.53 14.97 -0.22
CA TYR A 120 -15.68 13.57 -0.63
C TYR A 120 -15.34 13.35 -2.10
N GLY A 121 -15.76 14.26 -2.99
CA GLY A 121 -15.36 14.23 -4.41
C GLY A 121 -13.84 14.27 -4.58
N LEU A 122 -13.19 15.19 -3.87
CA LEU A 122 -11.73 15.33 -3.88
C LEU A 122 -11.05 14.02 -3.43
N LEU A 123 -11.49 13.42 -2.33
CA LEU A 123 -10.86 12.23 -1.77
C LEU A 123 -11.12 10.97 -2.61
N ILE A 124 -12.34 10.80 -3.14
CA ILE A 124 -12.66 9.67 -4.02
C ILE A 124 -11.88 9.81 -5.33
N SER A 125 -11.82 11.01 -5.92
CA SER A 125 -11.00 11.23 -7.11
C SER A 125 -9.52 10.96 -6.83
N LEU A 126 -8.99 11.32 -5.66
CA LEU A 126 -7.63 10.98 -5.27
C LEU A 126 -7.38 9.46 -5.25
N VAL A 127 -8.30 8.67 -4.70
CA VAL A 127 -8.22 7.19 -4.71
C VAL A 127 -8.20 6.67 -6.15
N VAL A 128 -9.12 7.15 -6.99
CA VAL A 128 -9.24 6.73 -8.39
C VAL A 128 -7.98 7.09 -9.17
N VAL A 129 -7.48 8.32 -9.03
CA VAL A 129 -6.27 8.79 -9.72
C VAL A 129 -5.05 7.97 -9.30
N ASN A 130 -4.85 7.75 -8.00
CA ASN A 130 -3.71 6.95 -7.54
C ASN A 130 -3.80 5.49 -7.99
N PHE A 131 -5.00 4.91 -8.02
CA PHE A 131 -5.21 3.57 -8.58
C PHE A 131 -4.87 3.51 -10.07
N LEU A 132 -5.42 4.42 -10.88
CA LEU A 132 -5.16 4.48 -12.33
C LEU A 132 -3.67 4.73 -12.61
N THR A 133 -3.06 5.67 -11.90
CA THR A 133 -1.63 5.97 -12.07
C THR A 133 -0.77 4.78 -11.67
N ALA A 134 -1.11 4.05 -10.59
CA ALA A 134 -0.41 2.82 -10.25
C ALA A 134 -0.50 1.77 -11.35
N LEU A 135 -1.68 1.56 -11.96
CA LEU A 135 -1.86 0.63 -13.07
C LEU A 135 -1.06 1.02 -14.31
N VAL A 136 -1.17 2.28 -14.74
CA VAL A 136 -0.48 2.78 -15.93
C VAL A 136 1.04 2.74 -15.73
N THR A 137 1.53 3.16 -14.57
CA THR A 137 2.96 3.11 -14.25
C THR A 137 3.47 1.67 -14.24
N SER A 138 2.74 0.75 -13.61
CA SER A 138 3.04 -0.69 -13.59
C SER A 138 3.12 -1.33 -14.98
N TYR A 139 2.24 -0.90 -15.90
CA TYR A 139 2.24 -1.36 -17.28
C TYR A 139 3.51 -0.93 -18.03
N PHE A 140 3.87 0.36 -17.97
CA PHE A 140 5.04 0.88 -18.68
C PHE A 140 6.36 0.38 -18.07
N SER A 141 6.52 0.42 -16.75
CA SER A 141 7.72 -0.08 -16.06
C SER A 141 7.90 -1.58 -16.29
N GLY A 142 6.80 -2.36 -16.21
CA GLY A 142 6.81 -3.79 -16.38
C GLY A 142 7.32 -4.22 -17.76
N ARG A 143 7.00 -3.46 -18.81
CA ARG A 143 7.50 -3.71 -20.16
C ARG A 143 9.02 -3.57 -20.27
N LEU A 144 9.66 -2.71 -19.48
CA LEU A 144 11.11 -2.49 -19.50
C LEU A 144 11.93 -3.63 -18.89
N ILE A 145 11.28 -4.52 -18.12
CA ILE A 145 11.93 -5.64 -17.42
C ILE A 145 11.23 -6.98 -17.69
N ASN A 146 10.41 -7.06 -18.75
CA ASN A 146 9.61 -8.25 -19.08
C ASN A 146 8.75 -8.77 -17.91
N TYR A 147 8.24 -7.86 -17.08
CA TYR A 147 7.38 -8.14 -15.94
C TYR A 147 5.97 -7.60 -16.19
N LYS A 148 5.19 -8.37 -16.97
CA LYS A 148 3.83 -8.00 -17.38
C LYS A 148 2.94 -7.68 -16.17
N LEU A 149 1.98 -6.77 -16.36
CA LEU A 149 1.02 -6.38 -15.33
C LEU A 149 0.31 -7.57 -14.68
N ALA A 150 -0.06 -8.60 -15.45
CA ALA A 150 -0.66 -9.81 -14.92
C ALA A 150 0.22 -10.52 -13.88
N ASN A 151 1.54 -10.57 -14.10
CA ASN A 151 2.48 -11.18 -13.17
C ASN A 151 2.69 -10.29 -11.92
N GLN A 152 2.62 -8.95 -12.09
CA GLN A 152 2.63 -8.02 -10.95
C GLN A 152 1.39 -8.21 -10.07
N MET A 153 0.22 -8.34 -10.70
CA MET A 153 -1.02 -8.57 -9.99
C MET A 153 -1.04 -9.94 -9.32
N SER A 154 -0.54 -10.99 -9.95
CA SER A 154 -0.45 -12.31 -9.30
C SER A 154 0.44 -12.32 -8.05
N ASP A 155 1.43 -11.42 -7.98
CA ASP A 155 2.29 -11.26 -6.81
C ASP A 155 1.63 -10.45 -5.68
N ILE A 156 0.83 -9.44 -6.03
CA ILE A 156 0.25 -8.47 -5.10
C ILE A 156 -1.13 -8.92 -4.58
N VAL A 157 -1.99 -9.43 -5.47
CA VAL A 157 -3.39 -9.79 -5.16
C VAL A 157 -3.52 -10.76 -3.99
N PRO A 158 -2.70 -11.83 -3.86
CA PRO A 158 -2.79 -12.73 -2.69
C PRO A 158 -2.58 -12.00 -1.36
N ILE A 159 -1.68 -11.01 -1.33
CA ILE A 159 -1.41 -10.19 -0.14
C ILE A 159 -2.61 -9.27 0.13
N LEU A 160 -3.20 -8.67 -0.90
CA LEU A 160 -4.40 -7.83 -0.74
C LEU A 160 -5.61 -8.64 -0.25
N VAL A 161 -5.84 -9.83 -0.81
CA VAL A 161 -6.93 -10.73 -0.40
C VAL A 161 -6.77 -11.16 1.05
N LEU A 162 -5.55 -11.50 1.47
CA LEU A 162 -5.24 -11.81 2.86
C LEU A 162 -5.60 -10.64 3.79
N ASN A 163 -5.12 -9.43 3.46
CA ASN A 163 -5.38 -8.23 4.24
C ASN A 163 -6.87 -7.89 4.29
N PHE A 164 -7.60 -8.07 3.18
CA PHE A 164 -9.03 -7.84 3.13
C PHE A 164 -9.81 -8.83 3.99
N ALA A 165 -9.45 -10.12 3.95
CA ALA A 165 -10.06 -11.16 4.79
C ALA A 165 -9.84 -10.91 6.28
N ILE A 166 -8.60 -10.55 6.66
CA ILE A 166 -8.27 -10.16 8.04
C ILE A 166 -9.03 -8.89 8.42
N GLY A 167 -9.10 -7.90 7.55
CA GLY A 167 -9.82 -6.65 7.79
C GLY A 167 -11.29 -6.89 8.09
N LEU A 168 -11.96 -7.73 7.30
CA LEU A 168 -13.35 -8.08 7.52
C LEU A 168 -13.55 -8.77 8.87
N SER A 169 -12.65 -9.68 9.25
CA SER A 169 -12.71 -10.33 10.57
C SER A 169 -12.51 -9.33 11.72
N LEU A 170 -11.62 -8.35 11.54
CA LEU A 170 -11.34 -7.34 12.55
C LEU A 170 -12.44 -6.30 12.68
N LEU A 171 -13.19 -5.99 11.61
CA LEU A 171 -14.40 -5.16 11.69
C LEU A 171 -15.46 -5.81 12.57
N ILE A 172 -15.64 -7.13 12.46
CA ILE A 172 -16.56 -7.88 13.32
C ILE A 172 -16.09 -7.79 14.79
N VAL A 173 -14.80 -8.02 15.05
CA VAL A 173 -14.22 -7.90 16.39
C VAL A 173 -14.35 -6.47 16.95
N HIS A 174 -14.08 -5.46 16.13
CA HIS A 174 -14.18 -4.05 16.51
C HIS A 174 -15.60 -3.69 16.97
N ASN A 175 -16.61 -4.07 16.18
CA ASN A 175 -18.02 -3.82 16.52
C ASN A 175 -18.46 -4.53 17.82
N LEU A 176 -17.85 -5.67 18.17
CA LEU A 176 -18.13 -6.36 19.43
C LEU A 176 -17.45 -5.69 20.64
N LEU A 177 -16.31 -5.04 20.43
CA LEU A 177 -15.52 -4.39 21.48
C LEU A 177 -15.99 -2.97 21.79
N ILE A 178 -16.55 -2.25 20.80
CA ILE A 178 -16.85 -0.81 20.90
C ILE A 178 -17.76 -0.46 22.08
N SER A 179 -18.69 -1.36 22.44
CA SER A 179 -19.64 -1.15 23.54
C SER A 179 -19.15 -1.68 24.90
N ARG A 180 -18.02 -2.40 24.96
CA ARG A 180 -17.59 -3.17 26.14
C ARG A 180 -16.33 -2.65 26.79
N TYR A 181 -15.45 -2.00 26.04
CA TYR A 181 -14.12 -1.60 26.51
C TYR A 181 -13.79 -0.16 26.13
N PRO A 182 -12.95 0.55 26.91
CA PRO A 182 -12.45 1.87 26.54
C PRO A 182 -11.46 1.80 25.37
N ASP A 183 -11.34 2.91 24.62
CA ASP A 183 -10.64 3.00 23.33
C ASP A 183 -9.22 2.40 23.34
N ASN A 184 -8.42 2.70 24.37
CA ASN A 184 -7.04 2.20 24.47
C ASN A 184 -6.96 0.66 24.48
N TYR A 185 -7.91 0.00 25.15
CA TYR A 185 -7.97 -1.46 25.19
C TYR A 185 -8.49 -2.03 23.88
N GLN A 186 -9.43 -1.35 23.21
CA GLN A 186 -9.89 -1.74 21.88
C GLN A 186 -8.71 -1.74 20.89
N ILE A 187 -7.92 -0.66 20.87
CA ILE A 187 -6.74 -0.53 20.00
C ILE A 187 -5.74 -1.66 20.27
N LEU A 188 -5.43 -1.93 21.54
CA LEU A 188 -4.48 -2.96 21.93
C LEU A 188 -4.94 -4.37 21.52
N ILE A 189 -6.20 -4.71 21.79
CA ILE A 189 -6.77 -6.03 21.45
C ILE A 189 -6.79 -6.21 19.92
N ILE A 190 -7.25 -5.21 19.17
CA ILE A 190 -7.28 -5.26 17.70
C ILE A 190 -5.86 -5.38 17.15
N ALA A 191 -4.88 -4.67 17.71
CA ALA A 191 -3.48 -4.76 17.29
C ALA A 191 -2.91 -6.17 17.47
N ILE A 192 -3.15 -6.79 18.63
CA ILE A 192 -2.68 -8.15 18.93
C ILE A 192 -3.32 -9.16 17.97
N ILE A 193 -4.65 -9.11 17.81
CA ILE A 193 -5.37 -10.02 16.90
C ILE A 193 -4.90 -9.81 15.45
N HIS A 194 -4.70 -8.57 15.03
CA HIS A 194 -4.21 -8.24 13.69
C HIS A 194 -2.83 -8.84 13.43
N VAL A 195 -1.87 -8.62 14.34
CA VAL A 195 -0.50 -9.15 14.19
C VAL A 195 -0.50 -10.68 14.17
N ILE A 196 -1.22 -11.32 15.10
CA ILE A 196 -1.28 -12.79 15.18
C ILE A 196 -1.93 -13.39 13.93
N SER A 197 -3.09 -12.87 13.52
CA SER A 197 -3.79 -13.35 12.33
C SER A 197 -2.97 -13.12 11.06
N TYR A 198 -2.33 -11.95 10.93
CA TYR A 198 -1.53 -11.61 9.76
C TYR A 198 -0.33 -12.55 9.58
N PHE A 199 0.52 -12.66 10.59
CA PHE A 199 1.70 -13.53 10.50
C PHE A 199 1.31 -15.01 10.52
N GLY A 200 0.31 -15.41 11.31
CA GLY A 200 -0.18 -16.78 11.38
C GLY A 200 -0.68 -17.29 10.03
N ILE A 201 -1.55 -16.51 9.36
CA ILE A 201 -2.07 -16.89 8.05
C ILE A 201 -0.98 -16.80 6.97
N ALA A 202 -0.12 -15.77 6.99
CA ALA A 202 0.97 -15.65 6.02
C ALA A 202 1.94 -16.85 6.06
N ILE A 203 2.25 -17.36 7.26
CA ILE A 203 3.09 -18.55 7.46
C ILE A 203 2.32 -19.82 7.04
N LEU A 204 1.05 -19.95 7.44
CA LEU A 204 0.22 -21.12 7.13
C LEU A 204 0.07 -21.33 5.62
N PHE A 205 -0.19 -20.25 4.87
CA PHE A 205 -0.32 -20.29 3.41
C PHE A 205 1.03 -20.28 2.67
N ARG A 206 2.15 -20.35 3.41
CA ARG A 206 3.53 -20.39 2.87
C ARG A 206 3.75 -19.33 1.78
N MET A 207 3.27 -18.11 2.05
CA MET A 207 3.31 -17.05 1.04
C MET A 207 4.75 -16.81 0.58
N THR A 208 4.92 -16.60 -0.73
CA THR A 208 6.23 -16.37 -1.36
C THR A 208 7.03 -15.27 -0.65
N VAL A 209 6.34 -14.24 -0.15
CA VAL A 209 6.94 -13.13 0.57
C VAL A 209 7.64 -13.53 1.88
N VAL A 210 7.18 -14.58 2.56
CA VAL A 210 7.84 -15.08 3.77
C VAL A 210 9.22 -15.66 3.43
N ARG A 211 9.32 -16.38 2.30
CA ARG A 211 10.61 -16.87 1.78
C ARG A 211 11.51 -15.72 1.36
N ASP A 212 10.95 -14.73 0.67
CA ASP A 212 11.66 -13.54 0.23
C ASP A 212 12.30 -12.76 1.40
N LEU A 213 11.60 -12.65 2.53
CA LEU A 213 12.12 -12.01 3.74
C LEU A 213 13.31 -12.79 4.32
N VAL A 214 13.20 -14.11 4.41
CA VAL A 214 14.28 -14.97 4.90
C VAL A 214 15.52 -14.90 3.99
N GLU A 215 15.34 -14.92 2.66
CA GLU A 215 16.44 -14.76 1.72
C GLU A 215 17.16 -13.41 1.87
N LEU A 216 16.40 -12.35 2.13
CA LEU A 216 16.98 -11.02 2.31
C LEU A 216 17.77 -10.90 3.63
N MET A 217 17.29 -11.55 4.70
CA MET A 217 18.02 -11.61 5.98
C MET A 217 19.31 -12.42 5.90
N LYS A 218 19.35 -13.50 5.09
CA LYS A 218 20.55 -14.36 4.91
C LYS A 218 21.63 -13.76 4.01
N LYS A 219 21.31 -12.72 3.23
CA LYS A 219 22.25 -12.04 2.33
C LYS A 219 22.98 -10.85 2.98
N ARG A 220 22.75 -10.62 4.27
CA ARG A 220 23.59 -9.80 5.14
C ARG A 220 24.55 -10.70 5.91
#